data_AF-A0A7Y3E715-F1
#
_entry.id   AF-A0A7Y3E715-F1
#
_cell.length_a   1.000
_cell.length_b   1.000
_cell.length_c   1.000
_cell.angle_alpha   90.00
_cell.angle_beta   90.00
_cell.angle_gamma   90.00
#
_symmetry.space_group_name_H-M   'P 1'
#
loop_
_entity.id
_entity.type
_entity.pdbx_description
1 polymer ?
#
loop_
_entity_poly.entity_id
_entity_poly.type
_entity_poly.pdbx_seq_one_letter_code
_entity_poly.pdbx_strand_id
1 'polypeptide(L)' 'MKDKDIYILGIESSCDDTAAAVINNGVVLSNVVATQKIHEAYGGVVPELASRAHQQNIVPVVHEALRIANIDKKD' A
#
# COMPACT_ATOMS: atom_id res chain seq x y z
N MET A 1 4.60 -8.53 31.33
CA MET A 1 4.11 -7.25 30.76
C MET A 1 3.50 -7.62 29.43
N LYS A 2 2.26 -7.18 29.12
CA LYS A 2 1.79 -7.32 27.74
C LYS A 2 2.66 -6.39 26.90
N ASP A 3 3.33 -6.92 25.89
CA ASP A 3 4.01 -6.07 24.92
C ASP A 3 2.97 -5.11 24.34
N LYS A 4 3.36 -3.83 24.26
CA LYS A 4 2.51 -2.81 23.65
C LYS A 4 2.37 -3.15 22.18
N ASP A 5 1.16 -3.16 21.65
CA ASP A 5 0.94 -3.30 20.20
C ASP A 5 1.62 -2.13 19.48
N ILE A 6 2.50 -2.46 18.54
CA ILE A 6 3.16 -1.49 17.64
C ILE A 6 2.65 -1.75 16.24
N TYR A 7 1.87 -0.80 15.73
CA TYR A 7 1.38 -0.79 14.37
C TYR A 7 2.34 -0.03 13.45
N ILE A 8 2.60 -0.59 12.26
CA ILE A 8 3.40 0.04 11.22
C ILE A 8 2.58 0.02 9.93
N LEU A 9 2.42 1.19 9.30
CA LEU A 9 1.90 1.33 7.95
C LEU A 9 3.08 1.39 6.97
N GLY A 10 3.25 0.34 6.16
CA GLY A 10 4.18 0.33 5.03
C GLY A 10 3.52 0.85 3.76
N ILE A 11 4.24 1.63 2.97
CA ILE A 11 3.80 2.14 1.66
C ILE A 11 4.89 1.81 0.63
N GLU A 12 4.49 1.28 -0.52
CA GLU A 12 5.38 0.95 -1.64
C GLU A 12 4.89 1.67 -2.91
N SER A 13 5.80 2.41 -3.56
CA SER A 13 5.52 3.23 -4.76
C SER A 13 6.78 3.51 -5.60
N SER A 14 7.73 2.56 -5.63
CA SER A 14 9.03 2.76 -6.27
C SER A 14 9.01 2.65 -7.80
N CYS A 15 8.14 1.80 -8.36
CA CYS A 15 8.09 1.48 -9.78
C CYS A 15 6.69 1.68 -10.37
N ASP A 16 5.93 0.61 -10.54
CA ASP A 16 4.62 0.62 -11.22
C ASP A 16 3.48 0.07 -10.34
N ASP A 17 3.78 -0.34 -9.11
CA ASP A 17 2.77 -0.74 -8.14
C ASP A 17 2.55 0.35 -7.07
N THR A 18 1.34 0.42 -6.55
CA THR A 18 1.03 1.20 -5.34
C THR A 18 0.46 0.26 -4.30
N ALA A 19 1.16 0.12 -3.18
CA ALA A 19 0.73 -0.79 -2.14
C ALA A 19 0.77 -0.16 -0.75
N ALA A 20 -0.06 -0.71 0.13
CA ALA A 20 -0.05 -0.42 1.55
C ALA A 20 -0.22 -1.69 2.37
N ALA A 21 0.51 -1.80 3.47
CA ALA A 21 0.44 -2.93 4.39
C ALA A 21 0.42 -2.46 5.84
N VAL A 22 -0.38 -3.12 6.67
CA VAL A 22 -0.37 -2.90 8.12
C VAL A 22 0.31 -4.07 8.81
N ILE A 23 1.25 -3.77 9.69
CA ILE A 23 2.00 -4.77 10.46
C ILE A 23 1.77 -4.48 11.94
N ASN A 24 1.46 -5.50 12.75
CA ASN A 24 1.45 -5.42 14.20
C ASN A 24 2.51 -6.37 14.77
N ASN A 25 3.49 -5.83 15.51
CA ASN A 25 4.49 -6.63 16.24
C ASN A 25 5.20 -7.67 15.34
N GLY A 26 5.49 -7.29 14.08
CA GLY A 26 6.14 -8.16 13.09
C GLY A 26 5.22 -9.09 12.31
N VAL A 27 3.91 -9.09 12.60
CA VAL A 27 2.89 -9.86 11.86
C VAL A 27 2.18 -8.96 10.86
N VAL A 28 2.10 -9.36 9.60
CA VAL A 28 1.35 -8.65 8.55
C VAL A 28 -0.14 -8.89 8.75
N LEU A 29 -0.90 -7.82 9.01
CA LEU A 29 -2.35 -7.86 9.18
C LEU A 29 -3.09 -7.61 7.86
N SER A 30 -2.51 -6.80 6.97
CA SER A 30 -3.05 -6.54 5.63
C SER A 30 -1.95 -6.22 4.65
N ASN A 31 -2.21 -6.49 3.36
CA ASN A 31 -1.36 -6.11 2.24
C ASN A 31 -2.24 -5.90 1.02
N VAL A 32 -2.32 -4.66 0.54
CA VAL A 32 -3.17 -4.23 -0.58
C VAL A 32 -2.28 -3.69 -1.67
N VAL A 33 -2.45 -4.18 -2.91
CA VAL A 33 -1.65 -3.80 -4.07
C VAL A 33 -2.57 -3.35 -5.20
N ALA A 34 -2.34 -2.16 -5.73
CA ALA A 34 -2.91 -1.65 -6.97
C ALA A 34 -1.86 -1.75 -8.08
N THR A 35 -2.08 -2.68 -9.03
CA THR A 35 -1.14 -2.98 -10.12
C THR A 35 -1.49 -2.22 -11.40
N GLN A 36 -0.48 -1.85 -12.19
CA GLN A 36 -0.63 -1.04 -13.40
C GLN A 36 -0.31 -1.83 -14.68
N LYS A 37 -1.32 -2.44 -15.31
CA LYS A 37 -1.13 -3.19 -16.58
C LYS A 37 -0.86 -2.32 -17.81
N ILE A 38 -1.02 -1.01 -17.71
CA ILE A 38 -0.92 -0.10 -18.86
C ILE A 38 0.49 -0.07 -19.48
N HIS A 39 1.52 -0.31 -18.68
CA HIS A 39 2.92 -0.32 -19.11
C HIS A 39 3.23 -1.46 -20.11
N GLU A 40 2.48 -2.56 -20.07
CA GLU A 40 2.64 -3.69 -21.00
C GLU A 40 2.40 -3.25 -22.46
N ALA A 41 1.45 -2.33 -22.69
CA ALA A 41 1.16 -1.80 -24.01
C ALA A 41 2.29 -0.92 -24.58
N TYR A 42 3.16 -0.39 -23.71
CA TYR A 42 4.30 0.47 -24.07
C TYR A 42 5.64 -0.28 -24.08
N GLY A 43 5.63 -1.59 -23.78
CA GLY A 43 6.84 -2.41 -23.75
C GLY A 43 7.76 -2.12 -22.56
N GLY A 44 7.26 -1.45 -21.52
CA GLY A 44 8.03 -1.07 -20.33
C GLY A 44 7.34 0.01 -19.51
N VAL A 45 7.90 0.28 -18.32
CA VAL A 45 7.34 1.25 -17.38
C VAL A 45 7.50 2.67 -17.93
N VAL A 46 6.39 3.41 -17.98
CA VAL A 46 6.35 4.82 -18.34
C VAL A 46 6.28 5.65 -17.06
N PRO A 47 7.36 6.38 -16.67
CA PRO A 47 7.45 7.02 -15.35
C PRO A 47 6.31 8.01 -15.03
N GLU A 48 5.86 8.78 -16.01
CA GLU A 48 4.76 9.74 -15.81
C GLU A 48 3.42 9.05 -15.53
N LEU A 49 3.13 7.95 -16.23
CA LEU A 49 1.91 7.17 -15.99
C LEU A 49 1.96 6.50 -14.62
N ALA A 50 3.13 5.97 -14.25
CA ALA A 50 3.36 5.38 -12.93
C ALA A 50 3.12 6.39 -11.80
N SER A 51 3.72 7.57 -11.90
CA SER A 51 3.56 8.68 -10.93
C SER A 51 2.08 9.07 -10.75
N ARG A 52 1.33 9.21 -11.85
CA ARG A 52 -0.11 9.54 -11.79
C ARG A 52 -0.93 8.46 -11.13
N ALA A 53 -0.67 7.21 -11.47
CA ALA A 53 -1.37 6.09 -10.85
C ALA A 53 -1.05 5.98 -9.34
N HIS A 54 0.19 6.26 -8.92
CA HIS A 54 0.54 6.33 -7.50
C HIS A 54 -0.30 7.40 -6.77
N GLN A 55 -0.42 8.60 -7.33
CA GLN A 55 -1.24 9.66 -6.76
C GLN A 55 -2.72 9.28 -6.65
N GLN A 56 -3.25 8.56 -7.65
CA GLN A 56 -4.65 8.12 -7.66
C GLN A 56 -4.92 6.99 -6.65
N ASN A 57 -3.95 6.09 -6.46
CA ASN A 57 -4.15 4.86 -5.70
C ASN A 57 -3.70 4.94 -4.25
N ILE A 58 -2.84 5.89 -3.87
CA ILE A 58 -2.24 5.93 -2.52
C ILE A 58 -3.30 6.00 -1.40
N VAL A 59 -4.31 6.85 -1.53
CA VAL A 59 -5.38 6.97 -0.53
C VAL A 59 -6.28 5.72 -0.52
N PRO A 60 -6.77 5.20 -1.66
CA PRO A 60 -7.53 3.96 -1.70
C PRO A 60 -6.81 2.76 -1.06
N VAL A 61 -5.53 2.53 -1.39
CA VAL A 61 -4.81 1.34 -0.86
C VAL A 61 -4.57 1.44 0.64
N VAL A 62 -4.27 2.64 1.16
CA VAL A 62 -4.10 2.86 2.60
C VAL A 62 -5.42 2.65 3.32
N HIS A 63 -6.53 3.19 2.80
CA HIS A 63 -7.84 3.01 3.42
C HIS A 63 -8.21 1.53 3.48
N GLU A 64 -8.03 0.81 2.38
CA GLU A 64 -8.34 -0.62 2.31
C GLU A 64 -7.42 -1.44 3.24
N ALA A 65 -6.15 -1.09 3.34
CA ALA A 65 -5.20 -1.76 4.23
C ALA A 65 -5.61 -1.60 5.71
N LEU A 66 -6.00 -0.39 6.13
CA LEU A 66 -6.52 -0.14 7.49
C LEU A 66 -7.83 -0.90 7.74
N ARG A 67 -8.73 -0.92 6.74
CA ARG A 67 -10.01 -1.62 6.82
C ARG A 67 -9.83 -3.13 6.97
N ILE A 68 -8.93 -3.75 6.20
CA ILE A 68 -8.63 -5.19 6.28
C ILE A 68 -7.95 -5.53 7.61
N ALA A 69 -7.01 -4.69 8.05
CA ALA A 69 -6.34 -4.87 9.34
C ALA A 69 -7.27 -4.62 10.55
N ASN A 70 -8.45 -4.05 10.30
CA ASN A 70 -9.48 -3.76 11.29
C ASN A 70 -8.97 -2.84 12.43
N ILE A 71 -8.29 -1.76 12.04
CA ILE A 71 -7.76 -0.73 12.95
C ILE A 71 -8.21 0.68 12.53
N ASP A 72 -8.27 1.62 13.48
CA ASP A 72 -8.45 3.04 13.21
C ASP A 72 -7.10 3.69 12.92
N LYS A 73 -7.10 4.80 12.17
CA LYS A 73 -5.90 5.60 11.90
C LYS A 73 -5.20 6.17 13.15
N LYS A 74 -5.88 6.17 14.30
CA LYS A 74 -5.37 6.67 15.58
C LYS A 74 -4.67 5.58 16.41
N ASP A 75 -4.82 4.32 16.03
CA ASP A 75 -4.15 3.18 16.66
C ASP A 75 -2.66 3.15 16.28
#